data_AF-A0A7C6G9I2-F1
#
_entry.id   AF-A0A7C6G9I2-F1
#
_cell.length_a   1.000
_cell.length_b   1.000
_cell.length_c   1.000
_cell.angle_alpha   90.00
_cell.angle_beta   90.00
_cell.angle_gamma   90.00
#
_symmetry.space_group_name_H-M   'P 1'
#
loop_
_entity.id
_entity.type
_entity.pdbx_description
1 polymer ?
#
loop_
_entity_poly.entity_id
_entity_poly.type
_entity_poly.pdbx_seq_one_letter_code
_entity_poly.pdbx_strand_id
1 'polypeptide(L)'
;MIKNLKQLSSFFGVKWLVFKDITNNIESEYKTFYITQKNGKKRKITAPSTRLHLIQRNIYELILKKHTKLDFVYGFYSKVSHIDNALHHLNSKEMLSVDIKDFFGSINSKQVYFVFS
;
A
#
# COMPACT_ATOMS: atom_id res chain seq x y z
N MET A 1 -8.48 -21.98 -8.88
CA MET A 1 -9.26 -20.72 -8.81
C MET A 1 -9.96 -20.64 -7.46
N ILE A 2 -9.86 -19.49 -6.77
CA ILE A 2 -10.57 -19.24 -5.50
C ILE A 2 -12.04 -18.99 -5.82
N LYS A 3 -12.95 -19.77 -5.23
CA LYS A 3 -14.39 -19.77 -5.54
C LYS A 3 -15.26 -19.14 -4.45
N ASN A 4 -14.72 -18.96 -3.23
CA ASN A 4 -15.46 -18.40 -2.11
C ASN A 4 -14.53 -17.77 -1.06
N LEU A 5 -15.13 -17.03 -0.11
CA LEU A 5 -14.41 -16.30 0.93
C LEU A 5 -13.60 -17.21 1.89
N LYS A 6 -14.05 -18.46 2.11
CA LYS A 6 -13.32 -19.42 2.96
C LYS A 6 -12.02 -19.88 2.27
N GLN A 7 -12.08 -20.12 0.96
CA GLN A 7 -10.89 -20.40 0.17
C GLN A 7 -9.97 -19.18 0.10
N LEU A 8 -10.54 -17.96 0.03
CA LEU A 8 -9.77 -16.73 0.08
C LEU A 8 -9.04 -16.56 1.41
N SER A 9 -9.69 -16.85 2.54
CA SER A 9 -9.04 -16.79 3.86
C SER A 9 -7.87 -17.77 3.95
N SER A 10 -8.05 -18.99 3.44
CA SER A 10 -6.99 -20.00 3.39
C SER A 10 -5.84 -19.58 2.47
N PHE A 11 -6.15 -18.95 1.33
CA PHE A 11 -5.13 -18.41 0.41
C PHE A 11 -4.26 -17.35 1.08
N PHE A 12 -4.86 -16.49 1.91
CA PHE A 12 -4.11 -15.51 2.71
C PHE A 12 -3.55 -16.08 4.02
N GLY A 13 -3.63 -17.38 4.27
CA GLY A 13 -3.06 -18.02 5.47
C GLY A 13 -3.75 -17.63 6.78
N VAL A 14 -5.02 -17.21 6.74
CA VAL A 14 -5.79 -16.79 7.92
C VAL A 14 -6.97 -17.74 8.16
N LYS A 15 -7.21 -18.08 9.43
CA LYS A 15 -8.39 -18.89 9.82
C LYS A 15 -9.68 -18.19 9.41
N TRP A 16 -10.64 -18.94 8.88
CA TRP A 16 -11.92 -18.41 8.39
C TRP A 16 -12.63 -17.48 9.39
N LEU A 17 -12.72 -17.88 10.66
CA LEU A 17 -13.39 -17.08 11.69
C LEU A 17 -12.70 -15.72 11.91
N VAL A 18 -11.36 -15.70 11.89
CA VAL A 18 -10.56 -14.48 12.03
C VAL A 18 -10.72 -13.59 10.80
N PHE A 19 -10.68 -14.18 9.60
CA PHE A 19 -10.88 -13.45 8.37
C PHE A 19 -12.27 -12.79 8.32
N LYS A 20 -13.31 -13.55 8.67
CA LYS A 20 -14.69 -13.06 8.73
C LYS A 20 -14.86 -11.92 9.74
N ASP A 21 -14.26 -12.05 10.92
CA ASP A 21 -14.25 -11.01 11.96
C ASP A 21 -13.61 -9.72 11.45
N ILE A 22 -12.39 -9.80 10.89
CA ILE A 22 -11.67 -8.66 10.29
C ILE A 22 -12.52 -7.99 9.21
N THR A 23 -13.11 -8.75 8.29
CA THR A 23 -13.87 -8.17 7.18
C THR A 23 -15.16 -7.49 7.63
N ASN A 24 -15.79 -8.00 8.69
CA ASN A 24 -17.02 -7.42 9.23
C ASN A 24 -16.73 -6.18 10.10
N ASN A 25 -15.54 -6.09 10.68
CA ASN A 25 -15.16 -5.08 11.65
C ASN A 25 -13.94 -4.26 11.18
N ILE A 26 -13.79 -4.04 9.87
CA ILE A 26 -12.54 -3.51 9.28
C ILE A 26 -12.11 -2.15 9.88
N GLU A 27 -13.05 -1.32 10.30
CA GLU A 27 -12.75 -0.02 10.90
C GLU A 27 -12.06 -0.14 12.26
N SER A 28 -12.46 -1.13 13.07
CA SER A 28 -11.86 -1.37 14.40
C SER A 28 -10.47 -2.02 14.31
N GLU A 29 -10.14 -2.57 13.14
CA GLU A 29 -8.81 -3.12 12.84
C GLU A 29 -7.76 -2.02 12.58
N TYR A 30 -8.14 -0.73 12.60
CA TYR A 30 -7.22 0.38 12.47
C TYR A 30 -7.15 1.24 13.73
N LYS A 31 -5.93 1.53 14.18
CA LYS A 31 -5.65 2.49 15.24
C LYS A 31 -5.10 3.78 14.64
N THR A 32 -5.74 4.90 14.96
CA THR A 32 -5.25 6.22 14.60
C THR A 32 -4.43 6.83 15.74
N PHE A 33 -3.29 7.40 15.42
CA PHE A 33 -2.46 8.18 16.34
C PHE A 33 -1.75 9.31 15.58
N TYR A 34 -1.10 10.21 16.31
CA TYR A 34 -0.38 11.34 15.74
C TYR A 34 1.10 11.26 16.06
N ILE A 35 1.92 11.62 15.09
CA ILE A 35 3.36 11.85 15.29
C ILE A 35 3.70 13.30 14.95
N THR A 36 4.69 13.87 15.63
CA THR A 36 5.15 15.23 15.36
C THR A 36 6.17 15.22 14.22
N GLN A 37 5.95 16.03 13.19
CA GLN A 37 6.90 16.25 12.11
C GLN A 37 8.06 17.14 12.58
N LYS A 38 9.17 17.15 11.83
CA LYS A 38 10.33 18.04 12.10
C LYS A 38 9.95 19.52 12.18
N ASN A 39 8.91 19.94 11.45
CA ASN A 39 8.39 21.31 11.43
C ASN A 39 7.34 21.60 12.54
N GLY A 40 7.15 20.68 13.50
CA GLY A 40 6.19 20.82 14.60
C GLY A 40 4.74 20.46 14.26
N LYS A 41 4.37 20.26 12.98
CA LYS A 41 3.01 19.86 12.60
C LYS A 41 2.72 18.41 13.00
N LYS A 42 1.47 18.12 13.39
CA LYS A 42 1.00 16.76 13.66
C LYS A 42 0.71 16.03 12.36
N ARG A 43 1.25 14.83 12.18
CA ARG A 43 0.89 13.88 11.11
C ARG A 43 -0.01 12.80 11.70
N LYS A 44 -1.22 12.66 11.15
CA LYS A 44 -2.12 11.53 11.44
C LYS A 44 -1.54 10.26 10.81
N ILE A 45 -1.44 9.20 11.60
CA ILE A 45 -1.06 7.86 11.17
C ILE A 45 -2.21 6.93 11.50
N THR A 46 -2.57 6.06 10.56
CA THR A 46 -3.58 5.02 10.74
C THR A 46 -2.88 3.68 10.51
N ALA A 47 -2.69 2.92 11.59
CA ALA A 47 -1.96 1.65 11.54
C ALA A 47 -2.94 0.47 11.67
N PRO A 48 -2.79 -0.57 10.84
CA PRO A 48 -3.59 -1.78 10.97
C PRO A 48 -3.20 -2.58 12.21
N SER A 49 -4.12 -3.40 12.71
CA SER A 49 -3.83 -4.44 13.68
C SER A 49 -2.86 -5.47 13.10
N THR A 50 -2.21 -6.25 13.96
CA THR A 50 -1.29 -7.32 13.53
C THR A 50 -1.96 -8.32 12.60
N ARG A 51 -3.24 -8.67 12.85
CA ARG A 51 -3.98 -9.65 12.05
C ARG A 51 -4.37 -9.11 10.67
N LEU A 52 -4.76 -7.83 10.59
CA LEU A 52 -5.04 -7.19 9.30
C LEU A 52 -3.75 -6.96 8.51
N HIS A 53 -2.68 -6.55 9.19
CA HIS A 53 -1.36 -6.40 8.59
C HIS A 53 -0.85 -7.70 7.97
N LEU A 54 -1.10 -8.86 8.60
CA LEU A 54 -0.75 -10.16 8.03
C LEU A 54 -1.45 -10.39 6.67
N ILE A 55 -2.75 -10.07 6.57
CA ILE A 55 -3.50 -10.18 5.32
C ILE A 55 -2.93 -9.23 4.27
N GLN A 56 -2.69 -7.96 4.63
CA GLN A 56 -2.11 -6.96 3.73
C GLN A 56 -0.72 -7.36 3.23
N ARG A 57 0.11 -7.94 4.11
CA ARG A 57 1.42 -8.48 3.76
C ARG A 57 1.31 -9.62 2.76
N ASN A 58 0.35 -10.53 2.95
CA ASN A 58 0.13 -11.64 2.03
C ASN A 58 -0.43 -11.18 0.69
N ILE A 59 -1.29 -10.15 0.66
CA ILE A 59 -1.69 -9.48 -0.58
C ILE A 59 -0.46 -8.93 -1.31
N TYR A 60 0.44 -8.25 -0.60
CA TYR A 60 1.67 -7.76 -1.19
C TYR A 60 2.54 -8.89 -1.76
N GLU A 61 2.87 -9.91 -0.97
CA GLU A 61 3.79 -10.98 -1.40
C GLU A 61 3.19 -11.88 -2.50
N LEU A 62 1.89 -12.18 -2.44
CA LEU A 62 1.26 -13.13 -3.36
C LEU A 62 0.73 -12.48 -4.65
N ILE A 63 0.42 -11.18 -4.61
CA ILE A 63 -0.24 -10.45 -5.69
C ILE A 63 0.63 -9.28 -6.15
N LEU A 64 0.78 -8.24 -5.31
CA LEU A 64 1.31 -6.94 -5.76
C LEU A 64 2.79 -6.98 -6.17
N LYS A 65 3.61 -7.73 -5.42
CA LYS A 65 5.06 -7.83 -5.64
C LYS A 65 5.44 -8.50 -6.96
N LYS A 66 4.51 -9.26 -7.56
CA LYS A 66 4.71 -9.91 -8.86
C LYS A 66 4.57 -8.94 -10.03
N HIS A 67 4.07 -7.73 -9.78
CA HIS A 67 3.93 -6.71 -10.81
C HIS A 67 5.30 -6.26 -11.31
N THR A 68 5.45 -6.18 -12.64
CA THR A 68 6.68 -5.70 -13.27
C THR A 68 6.90 -4.23 -12.94
N LYS A 69 8.07 -3.91 -12.39
CA LYS A 69 8.47 -2.53 -12.14
C LYS A 69 8.67 -1.81 -13.48
N LEU A 70 8.16 -0.58 -13.60
CA LEU A 70 8.50 0.32 -14.69
C LEU A 70 9.83 1.04 -14.41
N ASP A 71 10.64 1.27 -15.44
CA ASP A 71 12.01 1.79 -15.27
C ASP A 71 12.06 3.16 -14.58
N PHE A 72 11.06 4.01 -14.85
CA PHE A 72 10.94 5.37 -14.32
C PHE A 72 10.28 5.47 -12.93
N VAL A 73 10.08 4.34 -12.23
CA VAL A 73 9.47 4.34 -10.89
C VAL A 73 10.50 4.01 -9.82
N TYR A 74 10.83 4.97 -8.96
CA TYR A 74 11.83 4.80 -7.90
C TYR A 74 11.24 4.72 -6.48
N GLY A 75 9.94 4.95 -6.34
CA GLY A 75 9.23 4.84 -5.06
C GLY A 75 8.71 3.43 -4.80
N PHE A 76 8.76 2.97 -3.55
CA PHE A 76 8.12 1.74 -3.05
C PHE A 76 8.54 0.41 -3.70
N TYR A 77 9.56 0.41 -4.56
CA TYR A 77 10.16 -0.82 -5.11
C TYR A 77 11.47 -1.16 -4.40
N SER A 78 11.76 -2.46 -4.32
CA SER A 78 13.05 -2.94 -3.81
C SER A 78 14.19 -2.59 -4.78
N LYS A 79 15.40 -2.39 -4.24
CA LYS A 79 16.63 -2.16 -5.02
C LYS A 79 16.63 -0.88 -5.86
N VAL A 80 15.77 0.09 -5.50
CA VAL A 80 15.82 1.46 -5.99
C VAL A 80 15.72 2.42 -4.83
N SER A 81 16.19 3.64 -5.04
CA SER A 81 16.26 4.67 -4.02
C SER A 81 15.88 6.04 -4.60
N HIS A 82 15.64 6.99 -3.69
CA HIS A 82 15.48 8.40 -4.05
C HIS A 82 16.76 9.00 -4.64
N ILE A 83 17.93 8.40 -4.39
CA ILE A 83 19.20 8.80 -5.01
C ILE A 83 19.21 8.41 -6.49
N ASP A 84 18.76 7.20 -6.83
CA ASP A 84 18.65 6.75 -8.22
C ASP A 84 17.72 7.66 -9.03
N ASN A 85 16.60 8.08 -8.41
CA ASN A 85 15.69 9.07 -9.00
C ASN A 85 16.41 10.40 -9.27
N ALA A 86 17.17 10.90 -8.29
CA ALA A 86 17.88 12.17 -8.43
C ALA A 86 18.96 12.13 -9.51
N LEU A 87 19.69 11.01 -9.63
CA LEU A 87 20.68 10.79 -10.68
C LEU A 87 20.06 10.85 -12.08
N HIS A 88 18.84 10.34 -12.23
CA HIS A 88 18.12 10.37 -13.51
C HIS A 88 17.76 11.79 -13.99
N HIS A 89 17.67 12.73 -13.05
CA HIS A 89 17.38 14.13 -13.32
C HIS A 89 18.62 15.02 -13.33
N LEU A 90 19.81 14.47 -13.05
CA LEU A 90 21.05 15.24 -13.03
C LEU A 90 21.31 15.91 -14.38
N ASN A 91 21.78 17.16 -14.36
CA ASN A 91 22.04 17.99 -15.55
C ASN A 91 20.81 18.34 -16.40
N SER A 92 19.59 18.08 -15.91
CA SER A 92 18.37 18.60 -16.55
C SER A 92 18.40 20.12 -16.54
N LYS A 93 18.22 20.74 -17.71
CA LYS A 93 18.22 22.21 -17.84
C LYS A 93 16.98 22.85 -17.20
N GLU A 94 15.88 22.10 -17.20
CA GLU A 94 14.58 22.52 -16.67
C GLU A 94 13.98 21.34 -15.90
N MET A 95 13.25 21.63 -14.82
CA MET A 95 12.61 20.62 -13.98
C MET A 95 11.19 21.06 -13.62
N LEU A 96 10.22 20.20 -13.90
CA LEU A 96 8.86 20.36 -13.42
C LEU A 96 8.65 19.44 -12.22
N SER A 97 8.29 20.04 -11.08
CA SER A 97 7.93 19.30 -9.87
C SER A 97 6.41 19.32 -9.70
N VAL A 98 5.80 18.14 -9.62
CA VAL A 98 4.36 17.95 -9.45
C VAL A 98 4.13 17.00 -8.28
N ASP A 99 3.11 17.28 -7.48
CA ASP A 99 2.70 16.41 -6.37
C ASP A 99 1.17 16.18 -6.40
N ILE A 100 0.75 15.02 -5.92
CA ILE A 100 -0.66 14.62 -5.88
C ILE A 100 -1.20 14.89 -4.48
N LYS A 101 -2.20 15.77 -4.38
CA LYS A 101 -2.91 16.03 -3.14
C LYS A 101 -3.66 14.77 -2.69
N ASP A 102 -3.39 14.33 -1.46
CA ASP A 102 -4.03 13.17 -0.83
C ASP A 102 -3.99 11.90 -1.69
N PHE A 103 -2.77 11.49 -2.08
CA PHE A 103 -2.55 10.32 -2.94
C PHE A 103 -3.31 9.07 -2.48
N PHE A 104 -3.20 8.68 -1.20
CA PHE A 104 -3.86 7.46 -0.72
C PHE A 104 -5.38 7.61 -0.58
N GLY A 105 -5.89 8.79 -0.18
CA GLY A 105 -7.32 9.04 -0.07
C GLY A 105 -8.04 9.23 -1.42
N SER A 106 -7.29 9.54 -2.48
CA SER A 106 -7.81 9.73 -3.83
C SER A 106 -7.89 8.45 -4.68
N ILE A 107 -7.32 7.34 -4.22
CA ILE A 107 -7.38 6.03 -4.92
C ILE A 107 -8.68 5.30 -4.56
N ASN A 108 -9.48 4.93 -5.56
CA ASN A 108 -10.70 4.16 -5.37
C ASN A 108 -10.57 2.68 -5.81
N SER A 109 -11.48 1.84 -5.33
CA SER A 109 -11.47 0.40 -5.59
C SER A 109 -11.60 0.02 -7.07
N LYS A 110 -12.28 0.83 -7.90
CA LYS A 110 -12.40 0.59 -9.34
C LYS A 110 -11.06 0.77 -10.04
N GLN A 111 -10.31 1.83 -9.69
CA GLN A 111 -8.96 2.04 -10.22
C GLN A 111 -8.03 0.88 -9.87
N VAL A 112 -8.06 0.42 -8.61
CA VAL A 112 -7.28 -0.74 -8.19
C VAL A 112 -7.68 -1.98 -8.98
N TYR A 113 -8.98 -2.24 -9.16
CA TYR A 113 -9.44 -3.37 -9.96
C TYR A 113 -8.87 -3.34 -11.38
N PHE A 114 -8.95 -2.21 -12.08
CA PHE A 114 -8.46 -2.08 -13.46
C PHE A 114 -6.95 -2.31 -13.61
N VAL A 115 -6.15 -1.96 -12.60
CA VAL A 115 -4.69 -2.18 -12.64
C VAL A 115 -4.32 -3.67 -12.50
N PHE A 116 -5.17 -4.47 -11.83
CA PHE A 116 -4.87 -5.87 -11.50
C PHE A 116 -5.83 -6.90 -12.15
N SER A 117 -6.70 -6.45 -13.05
CA SER A 117 -7.66 -7.27 -13.80
C SER A 117 -7.09 -7.81 -15.11
#